data_AF-H2ZIW3-F1
#
_entry.id   AF-H2ZIW3-F1
#
_cell.length_a   1.000
_cell.length_b   1.000
_cell.length_c   1.000
_cell.angle_alpha   90.00
_cell.angle_beta   90.00
_cell.angle_gamma   90.00
#
_symmetry.space_group_name_H-M   'P 1'
#
loop_
_entity.id
_entity.type
_entity.pdbx_description
1 polymer ?
#
loop_
_entity_poly.entity_id
_entity_poly.type
_entity_poly.pdbx_seq_one_letter_code
_entity_poly.pdbx_strand_id
1 'polypeptide(L)' 'MDDLKHQVMVNQFVLAAGCLSHEAREHLKSTHWQFEAALSRYFQESGIPHQHNQHPVSPPTNTPAT' A
#
# COMPACT_ATOMS: atom_id res chain seq x y z
N MET A 1 -26.49 7.35 -8.18
CA MET A 1 -26.02 7.40 -6.78
C MET A 1 -24.54 7.03 -6.69
N ASP A 2 -24.08 6.05 -7.45
CA ASP A 2 -22.67 5.65 -7.51
C ASP A 2 -21.69 6.76 -7.90
N ASP A 3 -22.05 7.67 -8.80
CA ASP A 3 -21.18 8.81 -9.16
C ASP A 3 -20.83 9.70 -7.97
N LEU A 4 -21.78 9.98 -7.09
CA LEU A 4 -21.54 10.80 -5.90
C LEU A 4 -20.63 10.08 -4.92
N LYS A 5 -20.85 8.77 -4.71
CA LYS A 5 -20.00 7.93 -3.86
C LYS A 5 -18.56 7.92 -4.39
N HIS A 6 -18.40 7.74 -5.69
CA HIS A 6 -17.10 7.78 -6.36
C HIS A 6 -16.39 9.12 -6.19
N GLN A 7 -17.11 10.24 -6.38
CA GLN A 7 -16.53 11.57 -6.14
C GLN A 7 -16.14 11.80 -4.68
N VAL A 8 -17.00 11.42 -3.73
CA VAL A 8 -16.69 11.54 -2.30
C VAL A 8 -15.47 10.70 -1.94
N MET A 9 -15.35 9.49 -2.48
CA MET A 9 -14.17 8.66 -2.24
C MET A 9 -12.89 9.28 -2.82
N VAL A 10 -12.94 9.88 -4.02
CA VAL A 10 -11.80 10.61 -4.58
C VAL A 10 -11.40 11.76 -3.66
N ASN A 11 -12.35 12.58 -3.20
CA ASN A 11 -12.06 13.67 -2.28
C ASN A 11 -11.49 13.18 -0.95
N GLN A 12 -12.05 12.11 -0.38
CA GLN A 12 -11.54 11.52 0.86
C GLN A 12 -10.12 10.99 0.69
N PHE A 13 -9.81 10.42 -0.48
CA PHE A 13 -8.47 9.91 -0.77
C PHE A 13 -7.47 11.06 -0.88
N VAL A 14 -7.82 12.12 -1.62
CA VAL A 14 -7.01 13.34 -1.75
C VAL A 14 -6.75 13.97 -0.38
N LEU A 15 -7.77 14.06 0.47
CA LEU A 15 -7.62 14.63 1.82
C LEU A 15 -6.75 13.77 2.73
N ALA A 16 -6.80 12.44 2.61
CA ALA A 16 -6.03 11.51 3.44
C ALA A 16 -4.57 11.34 2.96
N ALA A 17 -4.36 11.22 1.65
CA ALA A 17 -3.07 10.93 1.04
C ALA A 17 -2.32 12.20 0.58
N GLY A 18 -3.02 13.33 0.44
CA GLY A 18 -2.45 14.59 -0.06
C GLY A 18 -2.12 14.57 -1.57
N CYS A 19 -2.68 13.64 -2.33
CA CYS A 19 -2.40 13.50 -3.78
C CYS A 19 -3.42 14.24 -4.66
N LEU A 20 -3.19 14.26 -5.97
CA LEU A 20 -4.11 14.89 -6.91
C LEU A 20 -5.40 14.07 -7.08
N SER A 21 -6.53 14.75 -7.30
CA SER A 21 -7.84 14.10 -7.51
C SER A 21 -7.85 13.12 -8.69
N HIS A 22 -7.05 13.40 -9.71
CA HIS A 22 -6.85 12.49 -10.84
C HIS A 22 -6.16 11.20 -10.40
N GLU A 23 -5.05 11.30 -9.66
CA GLU A 23 -4.31 10.12 -9.19
C GLU A 23 -5.13 9.29 -8.22
N ALA A 24 -5.79 9.94 -7.26
CA ALA A 24 -6.74 9.31 -6.35
C ALA A 24 -7.79 8.48 -7.11
N ARG A 25 -8.33 9.03 -8.21
CA ARG A 25 -9.32 8.32 -9.03
C ARG A 25 -8.74 7.09 -9.71
N GLU A 26 -7.52 7.16 -10.24
CA GLU A 26 -6.89 6.03 -10.91
C GLU A 26 -6.52 4.92 -9.92
N HIS A 27 -6.03 5.26 -8.72
CA HIS A 27 -5.82 4.29 -7.64
C HIS A 27 -7.12 3.61 -7.21
N LEU A 28 -8.18 4.39 -6.98
CA LEU A 28 -9.48 3.84 -6.59
C LEU A 28 -10.08 2.95 -7.69
N LYS A 29 -9.95 3.30 -8.97
CA LYS A 29 -10.36 2.42 -10.08
C LYS A 29 -9.57 1.12 -10.09
N SER A 30 -8.24 1.20 -9.92
CA SER A 30 -7.37 0.01 -9.90
C SER A 30 -7.67 -0.94 -8.75
N THR A 31 -8.27 -0.45 -7.64
CA THR A 31 -8.69 -1.28 -6.52
C THR A 31 -10.18 -1.60 -6.53
N HIS A 32 -10.89 -1.44 -7.66
CA HIS A 32 -12.33 -1.67 -7.74
C HIS A 32 -13.14 -0.84 -6.73
N TRP A 33 -12.73 0.42 -6.52
CA TRP A 33 -13.31 1.33 -5.54
C TRP A 33 -13.25 0.79 -4.10
N GLN A 34 -12.16 0.10 -3.76
CA GLN A 34 -11.85 -0.29 -2.40
C GLN A 34 -10.96 0.79 -1.76
N PHE A 35 -11.55 1.64 -0.91
CA PHE A 35 -10.89 2.81 -0.32
C PHE A 35 -9.67 2.43 0.54
N GLU A 36 -9.85 1.51 1.50
CA GLU A 36 -8.76 1.01 2.35
C GLU A 36 -7.66 0.33 1.53
N ALA A 37 -8.02 -0.47 0.52
CA ALA A 37 -7.04 -1.14 -0.33
C ALA A 37 -6.23 -0.14 -1.16
N ALA A 38 -6.87 0.93 -1.67
CA ALA A 38 -6.19 1.98 -2.41
C ALA A 38 -5.21 2.73 -1.52
N LEU A 39 -5.62 3.13 -0.31
CA LEU A 39 -4.74 3.82 0.63
C LEU A 39 -3.59 2.91 1.06
N SER A 40 -3.88 1.66 1.42
CA SER A 40 -2.88 0.67 1.80
C SER A 40 -1.85 0.48 0.70
N ARG A 41 -2.27 0.39 -0.57
CA ARG A 41 -1.36 0.26 -1.72
C ARG A 41 -0.53 1.53 -1.95
N TYR A 42 -1.17 2.70 -1.90
CA TYR A 42 -0.50 3.99 -2.08
C TYR A 42 0.57 4.23 -1.00
N PHE A 43 0.25 3.95 0.27
CA PHE A 43 1.19 4.08 1.36
C PHE A 43 2.27 2.98 1.36
N GLN A 44 1.96 1.76 0.93
CA GLN A 44 2.96 0.70 0.74
C GLN A 44 3.95 1.03 -0.39
N GLU A 45 3.50 1.68 -1.46
CA GLU A 45 4.39 2.09 -2.54
C GLU A 45 5.40 3.16 -2.08
N SER A 46 4.98 4.01 -1.13
CA SER A 46 5.86 5.02 -0.49
C SER A 46 6.69 4.51 0.70
N GLY A 47 6.35 3.34 1.26
CA GLY A 47 6.88 2.87 2.53
C GLY A 47 7.38 1.43 2.43
N ILE A 48 8.71 1.29 2.48
CA ILE A 48 9.57 0.10 2.67
C ILE A 48 8.96 -1.21 2.14
N PRO A 49 9.59 -1.89 1.15
CA PRO A 49 9.14 -3.21 0.75
C PRO A 49 9.13 -4.10 1.99
N HIS A 50 7.93 -4.46 2.44
CA HIS A 50 7.77 -5.52 3.44
C HIS A 50 8.25 -6.80 2.74
N GLN A 51 9.55 -7.07 2.90
CA GLN A 51 10.21 -8.34 2.63
C GLN A 51 9.58 -9.37 3.57
N HIS A 52 8.36 -9.79 3.23
CA HIS A 52 7.71 -10.95 3.82
C HIS A 52 8.47 -12.19 3.32
N ASN A 53 9.57 -12.52 4.02
CA ASN A 53 10.10 -13.86 4.30
C ASN A 53 11.62 -13.97 4.46
N GLN A 54 12.34 -12.89 4.77
CA GLN A 54 13.75 -13.04 5.17
C GLN A 54 13.90 -13.34 6.68
N HIS A 55 13.83 -14.64 6.98
CA HIS A 55 14.60 -15.40 7.99
C HIS A 55 13.98 -15.64 9.38
N PRO A 56 14.19 -16.85 9.91
CA PRO A 56 14.88 -16.98 11.18
C PRO A 56 16.18 -17.76 11.01
N VAL A 57 17.29 -17.03 11.14
CA VAL A 57 18.44 -17.42 11.97
C VAL A 57 18.78 -18.92 12.01
N SER A 58 19.47 -19.43 11.00
CA SER A 58 20.46 -20.48 11.28
C SER A 58 21.64 -19.78 11.97
N PRO A 59 21.98 -20.07 13.23
CA PRO A 59 23.15 -19.48 13.87
C PRO A 59 24.39 -19.81 13.03
N PRO A 60 25.44 -18.96 13.01
CA PRO A 60 26.68 -19.33 12.36
C PRO A 60 27.21 -20.59 13.04
N THR A 61 27.14 -21.72 12.33
CA THR A 61 27.98 -22.89 12.62
C THR A 61 29.42 -22.40 12.48
N ASN A 62 29.95 -21.86 13.56
CA ASN A 62 31.37 -21.80 13.76
C ASN A 62 31.81 -23.25 13.94
N THR A 63 32.35 -23.82 12.88
CA THR A 63 33.30 -24.92 12.97
C THR A 63 34.44 -24.48 13.89
N PRO A 64 34.84 -25.31 14.86
CA PRO A 64 36.27 -25.48 15.06
C PRO A 64 36.68 -26.82 14.43
N ALA A 65 37.48 -26.71 13.38
CA ALA A 65 38.39 -27.76 12.98
C ALA A 65 39.50 -27.84 14.05
N THR A 66 39.67 -29.01 14.67
CA THR A 66 40.91 -29.66 15.15
C THR A 66 40.55 -30.70 16.19
#